data_AF-A0A357LZF5-F1
#
_entry.id   AF-A0A357LZF5-F1
#
_cell.length_a   1.000
_cell.length_b   1.000
_cell.length_c   1.000
_cell.angle_alpha   90.00
_cell.angle_beta   90.00
_cell.angle_gamma   90.00
#
_symmetry.space_group_name_H-M   'P 1'
#
loop_
_entity.id
_entity.type
_entity.pdbx_description
1 polymer ?
#
loop_
_entity_poly.entity_id
_entity_poly.type
_entity_poly.pdbx_seq_one_letter_code
_entity_poly.pdbx_strand_id
1 'polypeptide(L)' 'LAADSARGQGETLDALAQVMGIETADQSAFRMTVQSNFDTMFTAESTANDVFRSLTTAMAQDASLQKYVG' A
#
# COMPACT_ATOMS: atom_id res chain seq x y z
N LEU A 1 10.71 -19.62 6.97
CA LEU A 1 9.77 -18.93 7.89
C LEU A 1 9.46 -17.49 7.45
N ALA A 2 10.41 -16.69 6.93
CA ALA A 2 10.06 -15.37 6.37
C ALA A 2 9.31 -15.43 5.02
N ALA A 3 9.57 -16.45 4.18
CA ALA A 3 8.97 -16.57 2.85
C ALA A 3 7.46 -16.89 2.86
N ASP A 4 6.97 -17.67 3.83
CA ASP A 4 5.54 -17.96 3.98
C ASP A 4 4.74 -16.73 4.43
N SER A 5 5.29 -15.95 5.38
CA SER A 5 4.67 -14.70 5.82
C SER A 5 4.69 -13.62 4.73
N ALA A 6 5.75 -13.57 3.92
CA ALA A 6 5.84 -12.66 2.77
C ALA A 6 4.83 -12.99 1.67
N ARG A 7 4.50 -14.29 1.47
CA ARG A 7 3.47 -14.71 0.50
C ARG A 7 2.08 -14.21 0.91
N GLY A 8 1.64 -14.53 2.13
CA GLY A 8 0.32 -14.11 2.62
C GLY A 8 0.14 -12.59 2.70
N GLN A 9 1.18 -11.85 3.08
CA GLN A 9 1.15 -10.38 3.10
C GLN A 9 1.18 -9.77 1.69
N GLY A 10 1.96 -10.37 0.77
CA GLY A 10 2.02 -9.93 -0.62
C GLY A 10 0.70 -10.11 -1.36
N GLU A 11 0.01 -11.23 -1.13
CA GLU A 11 -1.31 -11.52 -1.69
C GLU A 11 -2.38 -10.54 -1.20
N THR A 12 -2.32 -10.15 0.08
CA THR A 12 -3.27 -9.18 0.66
C THR A 12 -3.09 -7.78 0.06
N LEU A 13 -1.83 -7.35 -0.15
CA LEU A 13 -1.55 -6.07 -0.79
C LEU A 13 -1.91 -6.07 -2.28
N ASP A 14 -1.78 -7.21 -2.96
CA ASP A 14 -2.18 -7.34 -4.37
C ASP A 14 -3.70 -7.20 -4.53
N ALA A 15 -4.47 -7.87 -3.66
CA ALA A 15 -5.92 -7.74 -3.63
C ALA A 15 -6.35 -6.29 -3.34
N LEU A 16 -5.67 -5.60 -2.42
CA LEU A 16 -5.92 -4.18 -2.13
C LEU A 16 -5.64 -3.31 -3.37
N ALA A 17 -4.51 -3.54 -4.04
CA ALA A 17 -4.15 -2.84 -5.27
C ALA A 17 -5.21 -3.04 -6.36
N GLN A 18 -5.73 -4.27 -6.52
CA GLN A 18 -6.83 -4.55 -7.44
C GLN A 18 -8.13 -3.82 -7.08
N VAL A 19 -8.49 -3.77 -5.78
CA VAL A 19 -9.68 -3.02 -5.31
C VAL A 19 -9.56 -1.54 -5.63
N MET A 20 -8.35 -0.98 -5.52
CA MET A 20 -8.09 0.42 -5.88
C MET A 20 -7.91 0.66 -7.39
N GLY A 21 -7.92 -0.39 -8.21
CA GLY A 21 -7.74 -0.28 -9.66
C GLY A 21 -6.31 0.06 -10.09
N ILE A 22 -5.30 -0.30 -9.26
CA ILE A 22 -3.90 -0.13 -9.62
C ILE A 22 -3.52 -1.14 -10.70
N GLU A 23 -2.81 -0.67 -11.73
CA GLU A 23 -2.34 -1.50 -12.84
C GLU A 23 -1.26 -2.46 -12.36
N THR A 24 -1.18 -3.65 -12.95
CA THR A 24 -0.19 -4.67 -12.58
C THR A 24 1.25 -4.17 -12.67
N ALA A 25 1.54 -3.25 -13.61
CA ALA A 25 2.85 -2.60 -13.74
C ALA A 25 3.23 -1.76 -12.50
N ASP A 26 2.25 -1.18 -11.82
CA ASP A 26 2.43 -0.27 -10.69
C ASP A 26 2.19 -0.96 -9.33
N GLN A 27 1.63 -2.17 -9.32
CA GLN A 27 1.44 -2.97 -8.10
C GLN A 27 2.75 -3.17 -7.32
N SER A 28 3.90 -3.28 -8.00
CA SER A 28 5.19 -3.41 -7.31
C SER A 28 5.59 -2.13 -6.58
N ALA A 29 5.38 -0.97 -7.20
CA ALA A 29 5.59 0.32 -6.54
C ALA A 29 4.64 0.44 -5.35
N PHE A 30 3.35 0.15 -5.55
CA PHE A 30 2.35 0.17 -4.49
C PHE A 30 2.73 -0.67 -3.27
N ARG A 31 3.13 -1.93 -3.48
CA ARG A 31 3.55 -2.81 -2.38
C ARG A 31 4.75 -2.23 -1.63
N MET A 32 5.74 -1.71 -2.34
CA MET A 32 6.92 -1.09 -1.72
C MET A 32 6.55 0.17 -0.93
N THR A 33 5.69 1.03 -1.49
CA THR A 33 5.21 2.23 -0.81
C THR A 33 4.46 1.88 0.47
N VAL A 34 3.54 0.90 0.41
CA VAL A 34 2.79 0.45 1.60
C VAL A 34 3.73 -0.16 2.63
N GLN A 35 4.62 -1.08 2.23
CA GLN A 35 5.56 -1.71 3.16
C GLN A 35 6.51 -0.69 3.81
N SER A 36 7.05 0.25 3.03
CA SER A 36 7.98 1.27 3.52
C SER A 36 7.33 2.28 4.47
N ASN A 37 6.00 2.40 4.43
CA ASN A 37 5.24 3.30 5.28
C ASN A 37 4.31 2.54 6.22
N PHE A 38 4.43 1.21 6.34
CA PHE A 38 3.49 0.40 7.09
C PHE A 38 3.50 0.77 8.58
N ASP A 39 4.70 0.93 9.17
CA ASP A 39 4.88 1.33 10.57
C ASP A 39 4.30 2.72 10.88
N THR A 40 4.28 3.63 9.89
CA THR A 40 3.70 4.98 10.03
C THR A 40 2.21 5.03 9.74
N MET A 41 1.72 4.19 8.83
CA MET A 41 0.29 4.09 8.50
C MET A 41 -0.49 3.37 9.60
N PHE A 42 0.03 2.23 10.08
CA PHE A 42 -0.64 1.33 11.00
C PHE A 42 -0.04 1.45 12.41
N THR A 43 -0.42 2.51 13.10
CA THR A 43 -0.13 2.66 14.54
C THR A 43 -1.30 2.12 15.38
N ALA A 44 -1.06 1.83 16.65
CA ALA A 44 -2.10 1.32 17.56
C ALA A 44 -3.33 2.24 17.70
N GLU A 45 -3.16 3.53 17.42
CA GLU A 45 -4.19 4.57 17.51
C GLU A 45 -4.78 4.93 16.13
N SER A 46 -4.23 4.39 15.04
CA SER A 46 -4.63 4.76 13.67
C SER A 46 -6.05 4.26 13.37
N THR A 47 -6.95 5.17 12.98
CA THR A 47 -8.25 4.77 12.44
C THR A 47 -8.11 4.36 10.96
N ALA A 48 -9.12 3.67 10.43
CA ALA A 48 -9.18 3.34 9.00
C ALA A 48 -9.04 4.59 8.10
N ASN A 49 -9.55 5.73 8.55
CA ASN A 49 -9.44 6.99 7.82
C ASN A 49 -8.00 7.55 7.87
N ASP A 50 -7.31 7.42 9.01
CA ASP A 50 -5.91 7.84 9.12
C ASP A 50 -4.97 6.99 8.25
N VAL A 51 -5.19 5.67 8.25
CA VAL A 51 -4.50 4.73 7.36
C VAL A 51 -4.73 5.11 5.91
N PHE A 52 -5.98 5.32 5.51
CA PHE A 52 -6.32 5.67 4.13
C PHE A 52 -5.68 7.00 3.71
N ARG A 53 -5.71 8.03 4.57
CA ARG A 53 -5.11 9.34 4.29
C ARG A 53 -3.59 9.25 4.19
N SER A 54 -2.96 8.44 5.02
CA SER A 54 -1.52 8.18 4.98
C SER A 54 -1.14 7.41 3.72
N LEU A 55 -1.95 6.41 3.33
CA LEU A 55 -1.81 5.66 2.09
C LEU A 55 -1.85 6.57 0.86
N THR A 56 -2.90 7.39 0.73
CA THR A 56 -3.01 8.30 -0.41
C THR A 56 -1.90 9.35 -0.43
N THR A 57 -1.46 9.82 0.73
CA THR A 57 -0.31 10.74 0.85
C THR A 57 1.00 10.10 0.40
N ALA A 58 1.25 8.83 0.76
CA ALA A 58 2.45 8.11 0.35
C ALA A 58 2.42 7.80 -1.16
N MET A 59 1.26 7.42 -1.70
CA MET A 59 1.07 7.21 -3.13
C MET A 59 1.21 8.50 -3.94
N ALA A 60 0.77 9.64 -3.42
CA ALA A 60 0.92 10.94 -4.09
C ALA A 60 2.38 11.40 -4.21
N GLN A 61 3.27 10.87 -3.36
CA GLN A 61 4.71 11.14 -3.42
C GLN A 61 5.45 10.20 -4.38
N ASP A 62 4.82 9.11 -4.80
CA ASP A 62 5.40 8.17 -5.75
C ASP A 62 4.95 8.53 -7.17
N ALA A 63 5.92 8.78 -8.07
CA ALA A 63 5.65 9.24 -9.42
C ALA A 63 4.82 8.24 -10.25
N SER A 64 4.91 6.95 -9.93
CA SER A 64 4.13 5.88 -10.58
C SER A 64 2.73 5.74 -9.99
N LEU A 65 2.53 6.12 -8.72
CA LEU A 65 1.26 5.91 -8.01
C LEU A 65 0.39 7.16 -7.88
N GLN A 66 0.96 8.37 -8.03
CA GLN A 66 0.23 9.63 -7.91
C GLN A 66 -1.00 9.72 -8.83
N LYS A 67 -0.98 9.00 -9.97
CA LYS A 67 -2.10 8.92 -10.92
C LYS A 67 -3.35 8.23 -10.36
N TYR A 68 -3.26 7.54 -9.22
CA TYR A 68 -4.36 6.81 -8.58
C TYR A 68 -5.03 7.55 -7.42
N VAL A 69 -4.46 8.68 -6.96
CA VAL A 69 -4.87 9.36 -5.71
C VAL A 69 -5.15 10.85 -5.87
N GLY A 70 -5.30 11.32 -7.12
CA GLY A 70 -5.62 12.70 -7.48
C GLY A 70 -7.09 12.91 -7.83
#